data_AF-A0A7T6Z915-F1
#
_entry.id   AF-A0A7T6Z915-F1
#
_cell.length_a   1.000
_cell.length_b   1.000
_cell.length_c   1.000
_cell.angle_alpha   90.00
_cell.angle_beta   90.00
_cell.angle_gamma   90.00
#
_symmetry.space_group_name_H-M   'P 1'
#
loop_
_entity.id
_entity.type
_entity.pdbx_description
1 polymer ?
#
loop_
_entity_poly.entity_id
_entity_poly.type
_entity_poly.pdbx_seq_one_letter_code
_entity_poly.pdbx_strand_id
1 'polypeptide(L)' 'MARGQSRNNKGKDKSKLSQTPEYLKEKDGIYVEYASELADHDDIVARQHSERAEQREKE' A
#
# COMPACT_ATOMS: atom_id res chain seq x y z
N MET A 1 -23.50 -13.17 8.74
CA MET A 1 -22.58 -12.37 7.90
C MET A 1 -21.57 -13.29 7.24
N ALA A 2 -21.84 -13.72 6.00
CA ALA A 2 -21.05 -14.75 5.33
C ALA A 2 -19.76 -14.19 4.72
N ARG A 3 -18.65 -14.32 5.45
CA ARG A 3 -17.27 -14.12 4.97
C ARG A 3 -16.85 -15.31 4.10
N GLY A 4 -17.46 -15.49 2.93
CA GLY A 4 -17.22 -16.69 2.10
C GLY A 4 -17.24 -16.50 0.59
N GLN A 5 -17.51 -15.31 0.07
CA GLN A 5 -17.72 -15.10 -1.37
C GLN A 5 -16.53 -14.48 -2.12
N SER A 6 -15.41 -14.17 -1.44
CA SER A 6 -14.27 -13.45 -2.05
C SER A 6 -13.48 -14.25 -3.08
N ARG A 7 -13.67 -15.58 -3.17
CA ARG A 7 -12.93 -16.46 -4.10
C ARG A 7 -13.57 -16.60 -5.49
N ASN A 8 -14.82 -16.19 -5.68
CA ASN A 8 -15.55 -16.39 -6.95
C ASN A 8 -15.27 -15.33 -8.02
N ASN A 9 -14.37 -14.38 -7.76
CA ASN A 9 -14.04 -13.31 -8.72
C ASN A 9 -12.73 -13.54 -9.49
N LYS A 10 -11.94 -14.58 -9.18
CA LYS A 10 -10.64 -14.84 -9.84
C LYS A 10 -10.75 -15.26 -11.32
N GLY A 11 -11.86 -15.87 -11.74
CA GLY A 11 -12.08 -16.35 -13.11
C GLY A 11 -13.12 -15.57 -13.91
N LYS A 12 -13.63 -14.45 -13.38
CA LYS A 12 -14.61 -13.63 -14.11
C LYS A 12 -13.88 -12.79 -15.15
N ASP A 13 -14.42 -12.80 -16.36
CA ASP A 13 -13.97 -11.94 -17.44
C ASP A 13 -14.11 -10.47 -17.01
N LYS A 14 -12.97 -9.81 -16.80
CA LYS A 14 -12.90 -8.44 -16.29
C LYS A 14 -13.52 -7.43 -17.24
N SER A 15 -13.68 -7.78 -18.52
CA SER A 15 -14.36 -6.95 -19.52
C SER A 15 -15.86 -6.83 -19.29
N LYS A 16 -16.48 -7.78 -18.57
CA LYS A 16 -17.91 -7.80 -18.25
C LYS A 16 -18.26 -7.11 -16.93
N LEU A 17 -17.26 -6.64 -16.20
CA LEU A 17 -17.45 -5.86 -14.97
C LEU A 17 -17.48 -4.38 -15.33
N SER A 18 -18.28 -3.58 -14.61
CA SER A 18 -18.22 -2.12 -14.71
C SER A 18 -16.85 -1.66 -14.22
N GLN A 19 -15.94 -1.37 -15.15
CA GLN A 19 -14.62 -0.81 -14.83
C GLN A 19 -14.73 0.71 -14.70
N THR A 20 -13.89 1.30 -13.85
CA THR A 20 -13.67 2.75 -13.88
C THR A 20 -13.08 3.15 -15.24
N PRO A 21 -13.65 4.16 -15.92
CA PRO A 21 -13.09 4.68 -17.15
C PRO A 21 -11.63 5.11 -16.99
N GLU A 22 -10.81 4.93 -18.03
CA GLU A 22 -9.36 5.13 -17.96
C GLU A 22 -8.95 6.54 -17.53
N TYR A 23 -9.75 7.56 -17.88
CA TYR A 23 -9.52 8.96 -17.51
C TYR A 23 -9.88 9.29 -16.05
N LEU A 24 -10.63 8.40 -15.37
CA LEU A 24 -10.96 8.49 -13.94
C LEU A 24 -10.03 7.63 -13.07
N LYS A 25 -9.15 6.84 -13.69
CA LYS A 25 -8.12 6.14 -12.94
C LYS A 25 -7.07 7.16 -12.56
N GLU A 26 -6.89 7.38 -11.27
CA GLU A 26 -5.75 8.12 -10.74
C GLU A 26 -4.48 7.40 -11.21
N LYS A 27 -3.79 7.99 -12.20
CA LYS A 27 -2.54 7.43 -12.75
C LYS A 27 -1.36 7.75 -11.85
N ASP A 28 -1.41 8.92 -11.21
CA ASP A 28 -0.30 9.53 -10.51
C ASP A 28 -0.74 9.94 -9.10
N GLY A 29 -0.90 8.93 -8.25
CA GLY A 29 -0.96 9.10 -6.80
C GLY A 29 0.12 8.25 -6.18
N ILE A 30 1.32 8.80 -5.98
CA ILE A 30 2.22 8.17 -5.02
C ILE A 30 1.56 8.44 -3.67
N TYR A 31 0.98 7.41 -3.08
CA TYR A 31 0.52 7.45 -1.70
C TYR A 31 1.77 7.53 -0.82
N VAL A 32 2.26 8.75 -0.60
CA VAL A 32 3.39 9.03 0.29
C VAL A 32 2.85 8.99 1.71
N GLU A 33 2.94 7.83 2.34
CA GLU A 33 2.51 7.62 3.73
C GLU A 33 3.47 8.27 4.74
N TYR A 34 4.72 8.50 4.35
CA TYR A 34 5.77 9.13 5.17
C TYR A 34 6.37 10.32 4.45
N ALA A 35 6.20 11.52 5.02
CA ALA A 35 6.85 12.75 4.55
C ALA A 35 7.75 13.30 5.66
N SER A 36 9.04 13.49 5.36
CA SER A 36 10.04 13.91 6.37
C SER A 36 9.74 15.27 7.01
N GLU A 37 9.02 16.15 6.31
CA GLU A 37 8.62 17.47 6.79
C GLU A 37 7.44 17.42 7.78
N LEU A 38 6.67 16.33 7.76
CA LEU A 38 5.52 16.07 8.63
C LEU A 38 5.84 15.03 9.72
N ALA A 39 7.03 14.44 9.68
CA ALA A 39 7.44 13.42 10.63
C ALA A 39 7.57 14.01 12.03
N ASP A 40 6.95 13.35 13.00
CA ASP A 40 7.13 13.70 14.40
C ASP A 40 8.42 13.08 14.98
N HIS A 41 8.67 13.32 16.27
CA HIS A 41 9.85 12.79 16.93
C HIS A 41 9.88 11.26 16.94
N ASP A 42 8.71 10.63 17.10
CA ASP A 42 8.58 9.19 17.23
C ASP A 42 8.83 8.50 15.87
N ASP A 43 8.34 9.10 14.78
CA ASP A 43 8.60 8.66 13.41
C ASP A 43 10.11 8.62 13.09
N ILE A 44 10.86 9.64 13.53
CA ILE A 44 12.30 9.73 13.32
C ILE A 44 13.02 8.63 14.10
N VAL A 45 12.64 8.42 15.36
CA VAL A 45 13.23 7.39 16.24
C VAL A 45 12.94 6.00 15.70
N ALA A 46 11.71 5.73 15.25
CA ALA A 46 11.33 4.46 14.65
C ALA A 46 12.16 4.15 13.39
N ARG A 47 12.39 5.14 12.52
CA ARG A 47 13.25 4.99 11.34
C ARG A 47 14.68 4.60 11.72
N GLN A 48 15.27 5.30 12.68
CA GLN A 48 16.63 5.00 13.16
C GLN A 48 16.75 3.59 13.75
N HIS A 49 15.74 3.14 14.49
CA HIS A 49 15.71 1.78 15.02
C HIS A 49 15.61 0.72 13.91
N SER A 50 14.80 0.98 12.89
CA SER A 50 14.67 0.09 11.73
C SER A 50 15.98 -0.03 10.96
N GLU A 51 16.65 1.09 10.67
CA GLU A 51 17.95 1.12 9.98
C GLU A 51 19.01 0.33 10.77
N ARG A 52 19.06 0.48 12.10
CA ARG A 52 19.98 -0.25 12.97
C ARG A 52 19.66 -1.75 13.07
N ALA A 53 18.40 -2.15 12.94
CA ALA A 53 18.02 -3.56 12.88
C ALA A 53 18.46 -4.20 11.55
N GLU A 54 18.23 -3.52 10.44
CA GLU A 54 18.61 -4.00 9.11
C GLU A 54 20.14 -4.15 8.96
N GLN A 55 20.92 -3.26 9.59
CA GLN A 55 22.38 -3.39 9.65
C GLN A 55 22.83 -4.65 10.40
N ARG A 56 22.14 -5.02 11.49
CA ARG A 56 22.42 -6.25 12.25
C ARG A 56 22.03 -7.51 11.49
N GLU A 57 21.01 -7.45 10.64
CA GLU A 57 20.61 -8.59 9.81
C GLU A 57 21.54 -8.83 8.61
N LYS A 58 22.32 -7.83 8.21
CA LYS A 58 23.30 -7.93 7.11
C LYS A 58 24.70 -8.36 7.56
N GLU A 59 25.00 -8.29 8.86
CA GLU A 59 26.23 -8.87 9.49
C GLU A 59 26.09 -10.37 9.76
#